data_AF-A0A2E2EE33-F1
#
_entry.id   AF-A0A2E2EE33-F1
#
_cell.length_a   1.000
_cell.length_b   1.000
_cell.length_c   1.000
_cell.angle_alpha   90.00
_cell.angle_beta   90.00
_cell.angle_gamma   90.00
#
_symmetry.space_group_name_H-M   'P 1'
#
loop_
_entity.id
_entity.type
_entity.pdbx_description
1 polymer ?
#
loop_
_entity_poly.entity_id
_entity_poly.type
_entity_poly.pdbx_seq_one_letter_code
_entity_poly.pdbx_strand_id
1 'polypeptide(L)'
;MKIFLSYALALSFLVLSHEALADKKDFCQVKLSSEYCAMVKFDAPIGRKEDARFKFAVIDMKGHQIKLSKKPKLKLWMIMDNGHGHGSDKLKIQAKKNHYLVSNVWFLMLGQWQLKIEVKLKGKTFKKDLDICVMKPAKLSKIGKC
;
A
#
# COMPACT_ATOMS: atom_id res chain seq x y z
N MET A 1 67.05 -26.56 -29.94
CA MET A 1 66.07 -27.58 -29.51
C MET A 1 65.93 -27.54 -28.00
N LYS A 2 64.85 -26.91 -27.50
CA LYS A 2 64.13 -27.23 -26.26
C LYS A 2 62.99 -26.21 -26.11
N ILE A 3 61.80 -26.73 -26.36
CA ILE A 3 60.50 -26.10 -26.25
C ILE A 3 60.19 -25.96 -24.76
N PHE A 4 59.79 -24.78 -24.29
CA PHE A 4 59.02 -24.67 -23.05
C PHE A 4 57.76 -23.86 -23.30
N LEU A 5 56.70 -24.63 -23.50
CA LEU A 5 55.29 -24.28 -23.39
C LEU A 5 55.05 -23.65 -21.99
N SER A 6 54.44 -22.49 -21.93
CA SER A 6 53.76 -22.01 -20.73
C SER A 6 52.40 -21.46 -21.12
N TYR A 7 51.43 -22.36 -21.07
CA TYR A 7 50.01 -22.04 -20.96
C TYR A 7 49.73 -21.64 -19.51
N ALA A 8 49.36 -20.38 -19.28
CA ALA A 8 48.68 -19.95 -18.06
C ALA A 8 47.83 -18.71 -18.41
N LEU A 9 46.55 -18.89 -18.71
CA LEU A 9 45.45 -18.67 -17.76
C LEU A 9 45.37 -17.21 -17.27
N ALA A 10 44.55 -16.39 -17.92
CA ALA A 10 43.91 -15.23 -17.30
C ALA A 10 42.63 -14.89 -18.09
N LEU A 11 41.55 -15.57 -17.75
CA LEU A 11 40.44 -15.00 -16.98
C LEU A 11 39.63 -13.98 -17.78
N SER A 12 38.60 -14.55 -18.42
CA SER A 12 37.42 -13.90 -18.95
C SER A 12 36.84 -12.91 -17.93
N PHE A 13 37.05 -11.62 -18.13
CA PHE A 13 36.23 -10.58 -17.50
C PHE A 13 34.85 -10.59 -18.18
N LEU A 14 34.01 -11.54 -17.78
CA LEU A 14 32.57 -11.42 -17.95
C LEU A 14 32.13 -10.30 -17.02
N VAL A 15 31.98 -9.11 -17.60
CA VAL A 15 31.26 -7.99 -16.99
C VAL A 15 29.81 -8.47 -16.85
N LEU A 16 29.51 -9.06 -15.70
CA LEU A 16 28.14 -9.25 -15.23
C LEU A 16 27.56 -7.86 -15.06
N SER A 17 26.89 -7.37 -16.11
CA SER A 17 25.90 -6.30 -16.03
C SER A 17 24.95 -6.66 -14.91
N HIS A 18 25.20 -6.10 -13.72
CA HIS A 18 24.20 -6.04 -12.68
C HIS A 18 23.09 -5.19 -13.26
N GLU A 19 22.04 -5.82 -13.78
CA GLU A 19 20.75 -5.17 -13.87
C GLU A 19 20.44 -4.73 -12.44
N ALA A 20 20.62 -3.43 -12.19
CA ALA A 20 20.06 -2.78 -11.04
C ALA A 20 18.55 -3.03 -11.13
N LEU A 21 18.10 -4.10 -10.45
CA LEU A 21 16.71 -4.32 -10.14
C LEU A 21 16.27 -3.07 -9.43
N ALA A 22 15.65 -2.17 -10.21
CA ALA A 22 15.09 -0.94 -9.75
C ALA A 22 14.18 -1.32 -8.59
N ASP A 23 14.63 -0.98 -7.38
CA ASP A 23 13.92 -1.16 -6.14
C ASP A 23 12.51 -0.64 -6.37
N LYS A 24 11.58 -1.57 -6.53
CA LYS A 24 10.25 -1.34 -7.08
C LYS A 24 9.50 -0.65 -5.96
N LYS A 25 9.71 0.67 -5.83
CA LYS A 25 9.26 1.47 -4.70
C LYS A 25 7.81 1.11 -4.40
N ASP A 26 7.61 0.46 -3.26
CA ASP A 26 6.35 -0.12 -2.82
C ASP A 26 5.39 0.97 -2.32
N PHE A 27 5.23 2.04 -3.11
CA PHE A 27 4.31 3.14 -2.83
C PHE A 27 2.88 2.83 -3.27
N CYS A 28 2.69 1.76 -4.04
CA CYS A 28 1.42 1.36 -4.64
C CYS A 28 0.73 0.28 -3.78
N GLN A 29 0.00 0.68 -2.75
CA GLN A 29 -0.75 -0.26 -1.92
C GLN A 29 -2.04 -0.75 -2.58
N VAL A 30 -2.68 0.10 -3.40
CA VAL A 30 -3.95 -0.25 -4.07
C VAL A 30 -3.96 0.21 -5.51
N LYS A 31 -3.89 -0.72 -6.46
CA LYS A 31 -3.98 -0.41 -7.89
C LYS A 31 -5.42 0.03 -8.25
N LEU A 32 -5.57 1.24 -8.77
CA LEU A 32 -6.84 1.77 -9.25
C LEU A 32 -7.02 1.47 -10.75
N SER A 33 -5.96 1.66 -11.54
CA SER A 33 -5.87 1.33 -12.97
C SER A 33 -4.44 0.94 -13.35
N SER A 34 -4.14 0.78 -14.64
CA SER A 34 -2.76 0.63 -15.13
C SER A 34 -1.89 1.87 -14.90
N GLU A 35 -2.50 3.04 -14.73
CA GLU A 35 -1.81 4.33 -14.63
C GLU A 35 -1.74 4.88 -13.19
N TYR A 36 -2.64 4.42 -12.32
CA TYR A 36 -2.86 5.03 -11.00
C TYR A 36 -2.98 4.02 -9.88
N CYS A 37 -2.54 4.44 -8.70
CA CYS A 37 -2.75 3.72 -7.46
C CYS A 37 -3.10 4.67 -6.31
N ALA A 38 -3.66 4.11 -5.24
CA ALA A 38 -3.85 4.81 -3.99
C ALA A 38 -2.75 4.40 -2.99
N MET A 39 -2.28 5.39 -2.26
CA MET A 39 -1.29 5.30 -1.19
C MET A 39 -1.94 5.75 0.12
N VAL A 40 -1.68 4.98 1.17
CA VAL A 40 -2.15 5.12 2.55
C VAL A 40 -0.94 5.01 3.47
N LYS A 41 -0.52 6.15 4.03
CA LYS A 41 0.63 6.21 4.95
C LYS A 41 0.15 6.63 6.33
N PHE A 42 0.21 5.71 7.29
CA PHE A 42 -0.08 6.00 8.69
C PHE A 42 1.02 6.88 9.29
N ASP A 43 0.62 7.83 10.14
CA ASP A 43 1.55 8.74 10.82
C ASP A 43 2.22 8.09 12.05
N ALA A 44 1.61 7.03 12.59
CA ALA A 44 2.09 6.25 13.74
C ALA A 44 1.71 4.76 13.58
N PRO A 45 2.31 3.85 14.37
CA PRO A 45 1.88 2.44 14.40
C PRO A 45 0.38 2.30 14.68
N ILE A 46 -0.26 1.37 14.00
CA ILE A 46 -1.69 1.13 14.14
C ILE A 46 -1.97 0.44 15.47
N GLY A 47 -2.87 1.01 16.28
CA GLY A 47 -3.28 0.47 17.56
C GLY A 47 -4.75 0.70 17.86
N ARG A 48 -5.19 0.21 19.03
CA ARG A 48 -6.59 0.35 19.50
C ARG A 48 -6.84 1.59 20.36
N LYS A 49 -5.77 2.18 20.88
CA LYS A 49 -5.84 3.21 21.94
C LYS A 49 -5.84 4.63 21.40
N GLU A 50 -5.41 4.81 20.15
CA GLU A 50 -5.18 6.12 19.55
C GLU A 50 -5.81 6.18 18.16
N ASP A 51 -6.14 7.40 17.73
CA ASP A 51 -6.56 7.67 16.36
C ASP A 51 -5.41 7.35 15.40
N ALA A 52 -5.57 6.29 14.62
CA ALA A 52 -4.60 5.81 13.66
C ALA A 52 -4.61 6.67 12.38
N ARG A 53 -4.29 7.96 12.54
CA ARG A 53 -4.29 8.95 11.47
C ARG A 53 -3.40 8.51 10.32
N PHE A 54 -3.86 8.78 9.10
CA PHE A 54 -3.09 8.49 7.90
C PHE A 54 -3.26 9.54 6.81
N LYS A 55 -2.27 9.59 5.92
CA LYS A 55 -2.30 10.34 4.68
C LYS A 55 -2.78 9.44 3.56
N PHE A 56 -3.84 9.88 2.89
CA PHE A 56 -4.35 9.26 1.68
C PHE A 56 -3.97 10.10 0.46
N ALA A 57 -3.40 9.48 -0.57
CA ALA A 57 -3.15 10.14 -1.84
C ALA A 57 -3.44 9.18 -3.00
N VAL A 58 -3.78 9.74 -4.15
CA VAL A 58 -3.74 9.01 -5.42
C VAL A 58 -2.45 9.44 -6.12
N ILE A 59 -1.70 8.48 -6.62
CA ILE A 59 -0.43 8.72 -7.32
C ILE A 59 -0.44 8.01 -8.67
N ASP A 60 0.32 8.54 -9.63
CA ASP A 60 0.61 7.81 -10.86
C ASP A 60 1.66 6.70 -10.61
N MET A 61 1.90 5.86 -11.62
CA MET A 61 2.92 4.81 -11.54
C MET A 61 4.37 5.34 -11.44
N LYS A 62 4.58 6.65 -11.59
CA LYS A 62 5.87 7.32 -11.38
C LYS A 62 6.00 7.91 -9.96
N GLY A 63 4.95 7.83 -9.14
CA GLY A 63 4.90 8.32 -7.77
C GLY A 63 4.44 9.78 -7.63
N HIS A 64 4.00 10.44 -8.70
CA HIS A 64 3.50 11.82 -8.62
C HIS A 64 2.10 11.86 -8.02
N GLN A 65 1.89 12.76 -7.06
CA GLN A 65 0.57 12.96 -6.44
C GLN A 65 -0.41 13.61 -7.40
N ILE A 66 -1.57 12.97 -7.56
CA ILE A 66 -2.64 13.38 -8.44
C ILE A 66 -3.74 14.04 -7.60
N LYS A 67 -4.03 15.30 -7.91
CA LYS A 67 -5.14 16.03 -7.28
C LYS A 67 -6.47 15.50 -7.83
N LEU A 68 -7.33 15.01 -6.94
CA LEU A 68 -8.66 14.56 -7.33
C LEU A 68 -9.59 15.77 -7.52
N SER A 69 -10.51 15.67 -8.48
CA SER A 69 -11.55 16.69 -8.71
C SER A 69 -12.65 16.66 -7.64
N LYS A 70 -12.78 15.54 -6.91
CA LYS A 70 -13.69 15.39 -5.78
C LYS A 70 -12.97 14.72 -4.62
N LYS A 71 -13.39 15.08 -3.41
CA LYS A 71 -12.94 14.44 -2.18
C LYS A 71 -13.21 12.92 -2.22
N PRO A 72 -12.25 12.06 -1.82
CA PRO A 72 -12.46 10.62 -1.78
C PRO A 72 -13.52 10.26 -0.72
N LYS A 73 -14.22 9.15 -0.92
CA LYS A 73 -15.04 8.53 0.13
C LYS A 73 -14.26 7.35 0.71
N LEU A 74 -14.03 7.39 2.01
CA LEU A 74 -13.28 6.37 2.74
C LEU A 74 -14.15 5.85 3.88
N LYS A 75 -14.14 4.54 4.11
CA LYS A 75 -14.81 3.90 5.26
C LYS A 75 -13.92 2.79 5.80
N LEU A 76 -13.88 2.59 7.11
CA LEU A 76 -13.34 1.36 7.68
C LEU A 76 -14.46 0.35 7.85
N TRP A 77 -14.15 -0.90 7.57
CA TRP A 77 -15.07 -2.02 7.63
C TRP A 77 -14.33 -3.25 8.13
N MET A 78 -14.98 -4.09 8.92
CA MET A 78 -14.46 -5.38 9.36
C MET A 78 -15.52 -6.44 9.09
N ILE A 79 -15.09 -7.61 8.61
CA ILE A 79 -15.94 -8.80 8.53
C ILE A 79 -15.62 -9.68 9.73
N MET A 80 -16.65 -10.06 10.48
CA MET A 80 -16.54 -10.92 11.66
C MET A 80 -16.59 -12.39 11.29
N ASP A 81 -16.21 -13.26 12.24
CA ASP A 81 -16.19 -14.73 12.10
C ASP A 81 -17.51 -15.33 11.59
N ASN A 82 -18.66 -14.72 11.91
CA ASN A 82 -19.98 -15.15 11.45
C ASN A 82 -20.39 -14.57 10.07
N GLY A 83 -19.47 -13.89 9.38
CA GLY A 83 -19.71 -13.21 8.11
C GLY A 83 -20.42 -11.85 8.23
N HIS A 84 -20.86 -11.44 9.42
CA HIS A 84 -21.47 -10.13 9.62
C HIS A 84 -20.42 -9.02 9.53
N GLY A 85 -20.76 -7.91 8.87
CA GLY A 85 -19.85 -6.79 8.68
C GLY A 85 -20.16 -5.61 9.61
N HIS A 86 -19.14 -5.02 10.20
CA HIS A 86 -19.24 -3.81 11.01
C HIS A 86 -18.43 -2.67 10.42
N GLY A 87 -19.03 -1.49 10.37
CA GLY A 87 -18.34 -0.25 10.01
C GLY A 87 -17.79 0.47 11.23
N SER A 88 -16.75 1.28 11.05
CA SER A 88 -16.38 2.29 12.05
C SER A 88 -17.31 3.49 12.00
N ASP A 89 -17.14 4.37 12.98
CA ASP A 89 -17.60 5.75 12.89
C ASP A 89 -17.10 6.45 11.62
N LYS A 90 -17.79 7.54 11.27
CA LYS A 90 -17.46 8.35 10.10
C LYS A 90 -16.05 8.91 10.20
N LEU A 91 -15.24 8.64 9.19
CA LEU A 91 -13.89 9.19 9.06
C LEU A 91 -13.93 10.69 8.81
N LYS A 92 -13.04 11.43 9.47
CA LYS A 92 -12.79 12.85 9.21
C LYS A 92 -11.71 12.95 8.14
N ILE A 93 -12.04 13.56 7.00
CA ILE A 93 -11.13 13.69 5.86
C ILE A 93 -10.89 15.18 5.60
N GLN A 94 -9.66 15.64 5.71
CA GLN A 94 -9.26 17.03 5.45
C GLN A 94 -8.41 17.08 4.17
N ALA A 95 -8.80 17.91 3.21
CA ALA A 95 -8.00 18.14 2.01
C ALA A 95 -6.74 18.97 2.34
N LYS A 96 -5.60 18.54 1.80
CA LYS A 96 -4.34 19.30 1.75
C LYS A 96 -3.97 19.52 0.28
N LYS A 97 -2.84 20.18 0.01
CA LYS A 97 -2.44 20.57 -1.36
C LYS A 97 -2.50 19.40 -2.35
N ASN A 98 -1.89 18.27 -2.00
CA ASN A 98 -1.72 17.10 -2.87
C ASN A 98 -2.11 15.75 -2.22
N HIS A 99 -2.69 15.78 -1.01
CA HIS A 99 -3.12 14.57 -0.30
C HIS A 99 -4.30 14.91 0.63
N TYR A 100 -4.83 13.90 1.30
CA TYR A 100 -5.88 14.01 2.29
C TYR A 100 -5.37 13.49 3.63
N LEU A 101 -5.55 14.28 4.69
CA LEU A 101 -5.33 13.82 6.05
C LEU A 101 -6.61 13.18 6.55
N VAL A 102 -6.52 11.93 7.02
CA VAL A 102 -7.65 11.15 7.51
C VAL A 102 -7.47 10.89 9.00
N SER A 103 -8.50 11.20 9.77
CA SER A 103 -8.56 11.06 11.22
C SER A 103 -9.91 10.47 11.66
N ASN A 104 -10.07 10.23 12.96
CA ASN A 104 -11.14 9.42 13.53
C ASN A 104 -11.09 7.95 13.05
N VAL A 105 -9.87 7.43 12.92
CA VAL A 105 -9.54 6.07 12.46
C VAL A 105 -9.34 5.19 13.69
N TRP A 106 -10.44 4.64 14.20
CA TRP A 106 -10.43 3.81 15.42
C TRP A 106 -10.59 2.34 15.08
N PHE A 107 -9.60 1.54 15.46
CA PHE A 107 -9.64 0.09 15.34
C PHE A 107 -10.11 -0.52 16.66
N LEU A 108 -11.43 -0.63 16.84
CA LEU A 108 -12.02 -1.06 18.12
C LEU A 108 -11.76 -2.54 18.44
N MET A 109 -11.51 -3.35 17.41
CA MET A 109 -11.28 -4.79 17.48
C MET A 109 -9.97 -5.17 16.81
N LEU A 110 -9.33 -6.23 17.32
CA LEU A 110 -8.15 -6.84 16.70
C LEU A 110 -8.56 -7.69 15.50
N GLY A 111 -7.72 -7.74 14.48
CA GLY A 111 -7.96 -8.54 13.27
C GLY A 111 -7.78 -7.75 11.97
N GLN A 112 -8.34 -8.28 10.89
CA GLN A 112 -8.29 -7.65 9.57
C GLN A 112 -9.42 -6.64 9.42
N TRP A 113 -9.03 -5.39 9.23
CA TRP A 113 -9.91 -4.33 8.77
C TRP A 113 -9.73 -4.08 7.28
N GLN A 114 -10.70 -3.44 6.67
CA GLN A 114 -10.71 -3.04 5.27
C GLN A 114 -10.96 -1.55 5.20
N LEU A 115 -10.02 -0.80 4.62
CA LEU A 115 -10.28 0.56 4.18
C LEU A 115 -10.97 0.48 2.81
N LYS A 116 -12.28 0.72 2.79
CA LYS A 116 -13.09 0.85 1.58
C LYS A 116 -12.81 2.21 0.95
N ILE A 117 -12.23 2.20 -0.24
CA ILE A 117 -11.78 3.39 -0.99
C ILE A 117 -12.70 3.59 -2.20
N GLU A 118 -13.35 4.74 -2.29
CA GLU A 118 -14.03 5.20 -3.50
C GLU A 118 -13.46 6.55 -3.94
N VAL A 119 -12.93 6.59 -5.17
CA VAL A 119 -12.35 7.80 -5.77
C VAL A 119 -12.93 8.04 -7.16
N LYS A 120 -13.14 9.33 -7.51
CA LYS A 120 -13.48 9.74 -8.87
C LYS A 120 -12.25 10.36 -9.54
N LEU A 121 -11.76 9.74 -10.60
CA LEU A 121 -10.56 10.15 -11.33
C LEU A 121 -10.81 10.04 -12.84
N LYS A 122 -10.47 11.10 -13.60
CA LYS A 122 -10.72 11.20 -15.05
C LYS A 122 -12.17 10.80 -15.43
N GLY A 123 -13.16 11.25 -14.67
CA GLY A 123 -14.57 10.94 -14.90
C GLY A 123 -15.03 9.55 -14.44
N LYS A 124 -14.12 8.60 -14.19
CA LYS A 124 -14.42 7.23 -13.75
C LYS A 124 -14.41 7.12 -12.22
N THR A 125 -15.26 6.24 -11.70
CA THR A 125 -15.29 5.90 -10.27
C THR A 125 -14.57 4.59 -10.05
N PHE A 126 -13.60 4.59 -9.14
CA PHE A 126 -12.88 3.40 -8.72
C PHE A 126 -13.29 3.05 -7.29
N LYS A 127 -13.66 1.79 -7.08
CA LYS A 127 -13.95 1.22 -5.75
C LYS A 127 -12.96 0.10 -5.47
N LYS A 128 -12.22 0.21 -4.39
CA LYS A 128 -11.17 -0.74 -3.99
C LYS A 128 -11.13 -0.89 -2.48
N ASP A 129 -10.58 -2.00 -2.03
CA ASP A 129 -10.38 -2.29 -0.62
C ASP A 129 -8.89 -2.42 -0.36
N LEU A 130 -8.45 -1.87 0.77
CA LEU A 130 -7.12 -2.11 1.33
C LEU A 130 -7.25 -2.85 2.65
N ASP A 131 -6.66 -4.04 2.73
CA ASP A 131 -6.59 -4.80 3.97
C ASP A 131 -5.60 -4.13 4.94
N ILE A 132 -6.01 -4.00 6.21
CA ILE A 132 -5.24 -3.41 7.30
C ILE A 132 -5.21 -4.41 8.46
N CYS A 133 -4.02 -4.86 8.82
CA CYS A 133 -3.82 -5.80 9.92
C CYS A 133 -3.66 -5.05 11.25
N VAL A 134 -4.49 -5.37 12.25
CA VAL A 134 -4.36 -4.82 13.60
C VAL A 134 -3.94 -5.91 14.57
N MET A 135 -2.65 -5.91 14.92
CA MET A 135 -1.99 -6.74 15.95
C MET A 135 -2.36 -8.23 15.96
N LYS A 136 -2.69 -8.81 14.80
CA LYS A 136 -2.97 -10.25 14.67
C LYS A 136 -2.10 -10.82 13.55
N PRO A 137 -1.24 -11.82 13.82
CA PRO A 137 -0.53 -12.53 12.78
C PRO A 137 -1.50 -13.38 11.96
N ALA A 138 -1.25 -13.50 10.65
CA ALA A 138 -2.09 -14.22 9.68
C ALA A 138 -2.56 -15.60 10.15
N LYS A 139 -1.69 -16.31 10.87
CA LYS A 139 -1.96 -17.66 11.41
C LYS A 139 -3.11 -17.73 12.43
N LEU A 140 -3.44 -16.62 13.09
CA LEU A 140 -4.50 -16.56 14.09
C LEU A 140 -5.82 -16.07 13.52
N SER A 141 -5.84 -15.66 12.25
CA SER A 141 -7.04 -15.20 11.62
C SER A 141 -7.84 -16.33 11.01
N LYS A 142 -9.13 -16.30 11.31
CA LYS A 142 -10.10 -17.23 10.73
C LYS A 142 -10.70 -16.67 9.45
N ILE A 143 -10.61 -15.34 9.25
CA ILE A 143 -11.17 -14.61 8.11
C ILE A 143 -10.18 -13.52 7.70
N GLY A 144 -9.44 -13.76 6.63
CA GLY A 144 -8.53 -12.77 6.07
C GLY A 144 -7.20 -13.32 5.58
N LYS A 145 -6.39 -12.40 5.08
CA LYS A 145 -4.95 -12.54 4.79
C LYS A 145 -4.12 -12.03 5.99
N CYS A 146 -4.73 -11.07 6.68
CA CYS A 146 -4.70 -10.78 8.10
C CYS A 146 -5.08 -11.96 8.96
#